data_AF-A0A7K0R5P8-F1
#
_entry.id   AF-A0A7K0R5P8-F1
#
_cell.length_a   1.000
_cell.length_b   1.000
_cell.length_c   1.000
_cell.angle_alpha   90.00
_cell.angle_beta   90.00
_cell.angle_gamma   90.00
#
_symmetry.space_group_name_H-M   'P 1'
#
loop_
_entity.id
_entity.type
_entity.pdbx_description
1 polymer ?
#
loop_
_entity_poly.entity_id
_entity_poly.type
_entity_poly.pdbx_seq_one_letter_code
_entity_poly.pdbx_strand_id
1 'polypeptide(L)'
;NVTEGTPLGIEAKRYMDAGEYVPDGVTNAMVRDRLAQDDCKPGFLLDGYPRTLEQVGELDSMLSAGGVAIDRAVELTVDVDEVVTRLVKRAQEQGRADDTEDVIRRRLEVYAEQTAPLTALYAERNVLVQVDGMGAVEDVTARLLEVLGA
;
A
#
# COMPACT_ATOMS: atom_id res chain seq x y z
N ASN A 1 11.35 -11.04 0.63
CA ASN A 1 11.22 -11.21 -0.84
C ASN A 1 12.26 -10.46 -1.68
N VAL A 2 12.15 -9.16 -1.95
CA VAL A 2 13.08 -8.45 -2.87
C VAL A 2 14.49 -8.30 -2.28
N THR A 3 14.61 -7.77 -1.06
CA THR A 3 15.89 -7.59 -0.35
C THR A 3 16.63 -8.89 -0.09
N GLU A 4 15.87 -9.99 0.04
CA GLU A 4 16.39 -11.34 0.35
C GLU A 4 16.78 -12.12 -0.91
N GLY A 5 16.55 -11.59 -2.11
CA GLY A 5 16.96 -12.25 -3.36
C GLY A 5 16.21 -13.54 -3.69
N THR A 6 14.99 -13.72 -3.15
CA THR A 6 14.12 -14.87 -3.49
C THR A 6 13.78 -14.88 -5.00
N PRO A 7 13.44 -16.04 -5.59
CA PRO A 7 13.01 -16.09 -7.00
C PRO A 7 11.89 -15.10 -7.34
N LEU A 8 10.86 -14.99 -6.48
CA LEU A 8 9.78 -14.01 -6.60
C LEU A 8 10.28 -12.57 -6.46
N GLY A 9 11.20 -12.31 -5.52
CA GLY A 9 11.81 -11.01 -5.34
C GLY A 9 12.64 -10.56 -6.55
N ILE A 10 13.36 -11.49 -7.19
CA ILE A 10 14.12 -11.23 -8.42
C ILE A 10 13.15 -10.90 -9.56
N GLU A 11 12.06 -11.66 -9.70
CA GLU A 11 11.02 -11.40 -10.70
C GLU A 11 10.39 -10.01 -10.52
N ALA A 12 9.95 -9.68 -9.31
CA ALA A 12 9.38 -8.36 -9.02
C ALA A 12 10.39 -7.23 -9.27
N LYS A 13 11.66 -7.43 -8.89
CA LYS A 13 12.73 -6.44 -9.11
C LYS A 13 12.91 -6.11 -10.59
N ARG A 14 12.70 -7.06 -11.51
CA ARG A 14 12.81 -6.80 -12.96
C ARG A 14 11.80 -5.76 -13.45
N TYR A 15 10.56 -5.83 -12.97
CA TYR A 15 9.53 -4.84 -13.30
C TYR A 15 9.83 -3.49 -12.63
N MET A 16 10.22 -3.51 -11.36
CA MET A 16 10.56 -2.29 -10.61
C MET A 16 11.74 -1.52 -11.22
N ASP A 17 12.83 -2.22 -11.59
CA ASP A 17 14.00 -1.62 -12.23
C ASP A 17 13.65 -1.03 -13.62
N ALA A 18 12.64 -1.59 -14.30
CA ALA A 18 12.13 -1.10 -15.57
C ALA A 18 11.12 0.06 -15.42
N GLY A 19 10.75 0.43 -14.18
CA GLY A 19 9.70 1.42 -13.91
C GLY A 19 8.29 0.93 -14.23
N GLU A 20 8.12 -0.38 -14.44
CA GLU A 20 6.85 -1.02 -14.74
C GLU A 20 6.11 -1.43 -13.46
N TYR A 21 4.79 -1.53 -13.55
CA TYR A 21 4.00 -2.12 -12.48
C TYR A 21 4.28 -3.62 -12.37
N VAL A 22 4.55 -4.08 -11.16
CA VAL A 22 4.65 -5.51 -10.87
C VAL A 22 3.26 -6.14 -11.10
N PRO A 23 3.15 -7.18 -11.95
CA PRO A 23 1.86 -7.82 -12.21
C PRO A 23 1.19 -8.33 -10.93
N ASP A 24 -0.14 -8.29 -10.89
CA ASP A 24 -0.94 -8.69 -9.72
C ASP A 24 -0.58 -10.11 -9.26
N GLY A 25 -0.41 -11.07 -10.18
CA GLY A 25 -0.03 -12.45 -9.83
C GLY A 25 1.31 -12.56 -9.08
N VAL A 26 2.31 -11.76 -9.45
CA VAL A 26 3.62 -11.74 -8.77
C VAL A 26 3.48 -11.09 -7.38
N THR A 27 2.77 -9.97 -7.31
CA THR A 27 2.50 -9.26 -6.05
C THR A 27 1.71 -10.15 -5.07
N ASN A 28 0.67 -10.83 -5.55
CA ASN A 28 -0.14 -11.78 -4.80
C ASN A 28 0.70 -12.93 -4.24
N ALA A 29 1.58 -13.52 -5.06
CA ALA A 29 2.48 -14.58 -4.61
C ALA A 29 3.44 -14.10 -3.51
N MET A 30 3.99 -12.88 -3.64
CA MET A 30 4.87 -12.30 -2.62
C MET A 30 4.15 -12.05 -1.29
N VAL A 31 2.91 -11.54 -1.32
CA VAL A 31 2.11 -11.29 -0.12
C VAL A 31 1.73 -12.61 0.55
N ARG A 32 1.31 -13.61 -0.24
CA ARG A 32 0.96 -14.95 0.26
C ARG A 32 2.13 -15.60 0.99
N ASP A 33 3.32 -15.59 0.38
CA ASP A 33 4.53 -16.12 0.98
C ASP A 33 4.87 -15.39 2.29
N ARG A 34 4.74 -14.05 2.29
CA ARG A 34 5.05 -13.23 3.47
C ARG A 34 4.11 -13.49 4.64
N LEU A 35 2.80 -13.58 4.38
CA LEU A 35 1.77 -13.81 5.40
C LEU A 35 1.84 -15.22 6.02
N ALA A 36 2.49 -16.18 5.35
CA ALA A 36 2.68 -17.53 5.86
C ALA A 36 3.79 -17.65 6.93
N GLN A 37 4.59 -16.60 7.15
CA GLN A 37 5.69 -16.61 8.10
C GLN A 37 5.20 -16.46 9.55
N ASP A 38 5.94 -17.06 10.50
CA ASP A 38 5.53 -17.15 11.91
C ASP A 38 5.37 -15.79 12.60
N ASP A 39 6.12 -14.78 12.17
CA ASP A 39 6.07 -13.43 12.73
C ASP A 39 4.82 -12.64 12.31
N CYS A 40 4.07 -13.10 11.29
CA CYS A 40 2.77 -12.55 10.93
C CYS A 40 1.61 -13.12 11.76
N LYS A 41 1.82 -14.17 12.56
CA LYS A 41 0.77 -14.78 13.38
C LYS A 41 0.18 -13.85 14.44
N PRO A 42 0.96 -13.01 15.14
CA PRO A 42 0.39 -12.04 16.10
C PRO A 42 -0.38 -10.90 15.42
N GLY A 43 -0.15 -10.66 14.13
CA GLY A 43 -0.72 -9.56 13.37
C GLY A 43 0.24 -9.09 12.28
N PHE A 44 -0.25 -8.22 11.40
CA PHE A 44 0.53 -7.66 10.30
C PHE A 44 0.01 -6.28 9.92
N LEU A 45 0.86 -5.50 9.24
CA LEU A 45 0.48 -4.27 8.56
C LEU A 45 0.82 -4.45 7.08
N LEU A 46 -0.20 -4.35 6.23
CA LEU A 46 0.00 -4.34 4.78
C LEU A 46 0.14 -2.88 4.32
N ASP A 47 1.31 -2.55 3.76
CA ASP A 47 1.58 -1.23 3.20
C ASP A 47 1.63 -1.33 1.67
N GLY A 48 0.71 -0.60 1.01
CA GLY A 48 0.63 -0.56 -0.44
C GLY A 48 0.06 -1.82 -1.10
N TYR A 49 -0.61 -2.69 -0.37
CA TYR A 49 -1.39 -3.82 -0.90
C TYR A 49 -2.66 -4.01 -0.02
N PRO A 50 -3.84 -4.23 -0.61
CA PRO A 50 -4.14 -4.30 -2.05
C PRO A 50 -4.27 -2.91 -2.70
N ARG A 51 -4.11 -2.85 -4.02
CA ARG A 51 -4.28 -1.65 -4.87
C ARG A 51 -5.34 -1.80 -5.95
N THR A 52 -5.82 -3.02 -6.20
CA THR A 52 -6.85 -3.36 -7.18
C THR A 52 -7.91 -4.25 -6.54
N LEU A 53 -9.12 -4.31 -7.12
CA LEU A 53 -10.19 -5.20 -6.63
C LEU A 53 -9.83 -6.68 -6.75
N GLU A 54 -9.02 -7.06 -7.74
CA GLU A 54 -8.52 -8.42 -7.90
C GLU A 54 -7.61 -8.82 -6.73
N GLN A 55 -6.71 -7.92 -6.33
CA GLN A 55 -5.86 -8.12 -5.15
C GLN A 55 -6.67 -8.21 -3.85
N VAL A 56 -7.79 -7.48 -3.73
CA VAL A 56 -8.70 -7.62 -2.58
C VAL A 56 -9.26 -9.03 -2.48
N GLY A 57 -9.78 -9.57 -3.60
CA GLY A 57 -10.34 -10.93 -3.62
C GLY A 57 -9.29 -12.01 -3.33
N GLU A 58 -8.06 -11.79 -3.79
CA GLU A 58 -6.94 -12.66 -3.46
C GLU A 58 -6.60 -12.57 -1.97
N LEU A 59 -6.49 -11.37 -1.40
CA LEU A 59 -6.22 -11.18 0.03
C LEU A 59 -7.28 -11.87 0.90
N ASP A 60 -8.57 -11.70 0.57
CA ASP A 60 -9.66 -12.38 1.26
C ASP A 60 -9.50 -13.92 1.21
N SER A 61 -9.04 -14.45 0.07
CA SER A 61 -8.76 -15.88 -0.11
C SER A 61 -7.54 -16.34 0.72
N MET A 62 -6.51 -15.50 0.86
CA MET A 62 -5.35 -15.79 1.70
C MET A 62 -5.74 -15.85 3.19
N LEU A 63 -6.54 -14.90 3.66
CA LEU A 63 -6.88 -14.75 5.08
C LEU A 63 -7.94 -15.75 5.53
N SER A 64 -8.93 -16.05 4.69
CA SER A 64 -10.00 -17.01 5.00
C SER A 64 -9.48 -18.41 5.31
N ALA A 65 -8.38 -18.84 4.68
CA ALA A 65 -7.72 -20.11 4.95
C ALA A 65 -7.20 -20.22 6.40
N GLY A 66 -6.86 -19.08 7.02
CA GLY A 66 -6.41 -18.98 8.42
C GLY A 66 -7.50 -18.57 9.41
N GLY A 67 -8.73 -18.33 8.94
CA GLY A 67 -9.79 -17.75 9.76
C GLY A 67 -9.49 -16.32 10.24
N VAL A 68 -8.60 -15.61 9.53
CA VAL A 68 -8.22 -14.23 9.81
C VAL A 68 -9.06 -13.29 8.95
N ALA A 69 -9.32 -12.08 9.44
CA ALA A 69 -9.95 -11.01 8.68
C ALA A 69 -9.14 -9.71 8.87
N ILE A 70 -9.34 -8.74 7.98
CA ILE A 70 -8.78 -7.40 8.16
C ILE A 70 -9.56 -6.68 9.26
N ASP A 71 -8.86 -6.23 10.30
CA ASP A 71 -9.45 -5.45 11.38
C ASP A 71 -9.77 -4.02 10.91
N ARG A 72 -8.83 -3.39 10.20
CA ARG A 72 -8.89 -2.00 9.76
C ARG A 72 -8.23 -1.82 8.39
N ALA A 73 -8.86 -1.02 7.54
CA ALA A 73 -8.26 -0.45 6.34
C ALA A 73 -8.10 1.05 6.57
N VAL A 74 -6.87 1.54 6.66
CA VAL A 74 -6.60 2.95 6.98
C VAL A 74 -6.32 3.73 5.70
N GLU A 75 -7.14 4.75 5.45
CA GLU A 75 -6.95 5.69 4.35
C GLU A 75 -6.41 7.02 4.89
N LEU A 76 -5.22 7.42 4.44
CA LEU A 76 -4.66 8.74 4.72
C LEU A 76 -5.18 9.74 3.68
N THR A 77 -6.04 10.67 4.12
CA THR A 77 -6.56 11.72 3.26
C THR A 77 -5.57 12.89 3.23
N VAL A 78 -5.06 13.24 2.05
CA VAL A 78 -4.04 14.29 1.86
C VAL A 78 -4.38 15.10 0.62
N ASP A 79 -4.11 16.41 0.65
CA ASP A 79 -4.25 17.27 -0.51
C ASP A 79 -3.28 16.87 -1.63
N VAL A 80 -3.79 16.78 -2.87
CA VAL A 80 -3.01 16.36 -4.04
C VAL A 80 -1.75 17.21 -4.23
N ASP A 81 -1.87 18.52 -4.08
CA ASP A 81 -0.72 19.44 -4.25
C ASP A 81 0.33 19.27 -3.15
N GLU A 82 -0.09 18.91 -1.92
CA GLU A 82 0.82 18.57 -0.83
C GLU A 82 1.53 17.24 -1.13
N VAL A 83 0.82 16.23 -1.65
CA VAL A 83 1.43 14.96 -2.07
C VAL A 83 2.49 15.19 -3.15
N VAL A 84 2.16 15.99 -4.18
CA VAL A 84 3.11 16.35 -5.24
C VAL A 84 4.34 17.04 -4.65
N THR A 85 4.14 18.03 -3.78
CA THR A 85 5.22 18.77 -3.12
C THR A 85 6.15 17.84 -2.33
N ARG A 86 5.58 16.92 -1.53
CA ARG A 86 6.33 15.92 -0.75
C ARG A 86 7.13 14.98 -1.64
N LEU A 87 6.54 14.51 -2.74
CA LEU A 87 7.20 13.56 -3.65
C LEU A 87 8.34 14.22 -4.43
N VAL A 88 8.18 15.47 -4.88
CA VAL A 88 9.26 16.26 -5.50
C VAL A 88 10.41 16.48 -4.52
N LYS A 89 10.11 16.88 -3.27
CA LYS A 89 11.13 17.04 -2.23
C LYS A 89 11.88 15.72 -1.97
N ARG A 90 11.15 14.60 -1.87
CA ARG A 90 11.76 13.26 -1.71
C ARG A 90 12.68 12.91 -2.88
N ALA A 91 12.28 13.24 -4.11
CA ALA A 91 13.09 12.98 -5.30
C ALA A 91 14.47 13.68 -5.22
N GLN A 92 14.47 14.94 -4.76
CA GLN A 92 15.68 15.73 -4.55
C GLN A 92 16.55 15.18 -3.43
N GLU A 93 15.95 14.82 -2.28
CA GLU A 93 16.69 14.35 -1.10
C GLU A 93 17.27 12.94 -1.26
N GLN A 94 16.58 12.07 -2.00
CA GLN A 94 16.94 10.64 -2.14
C GLN A 94 17.57 10.28 -3.48
N GLY A 95 17.82 11.27 -4.35
CA GLY A 95 18.43 11.04 -5.68
C GLY A 95 17.57 10.20 -6.62
N ARG A 96 16.25 10.25 -6.46
CA ARG A 96 15.29 9.50 -7.29
C ARG A 96 14.98 10.27 -8.56
N ALA A 97 15.84 10.14 -9.56
CA ALA A 97 15.73 10.83 -10.84
C ALA A 97 14.48 10.45 -11.66
N ASP A 98 13.78 9.37 -11.28
CA ASP A 98 12.54 8.88 -11.90
C ASP A 98 11.26 9.58 -11.40
N ASP A 99 11.31 10.25 -10.24
CA ASP A 99 10.16 10.94 -9.64
C ASP A 99 10.03 12.38 -10.19
N THR A 100 9.68 12.52 -11.48
CA THR A 100 9.32 13.82 -12.08
C THR A 100 7.87 14.20 -11.77
N GLU A 101 7.52 15.48 -11.86
CA GLU A 101 6.14 15.94 -11.54
C GLU A 101 5.08 15.24 -12.41
N ASP A 102 5.35 15.10 -13.70
CA ASP A 102 4.51 14.39 -14.67
C ASP A 102 4.35 12.90 -14.31
N VAL A 103 5.42 12.22 -13.88
CA VAL A 103 5.34 10.82 -13.38
C VAL A 103 4.52 10.76 -12.09
N ILE A 104 4.71 11.71 -11.18
CA ILE A 104 3.98 11.78 -9.91
C ILE A 104 2.48 11.98 -10.18
N ARG A 105 2.10 12.92 -11.03
CA ARG A 105 0.70 13.17 -11.39
C ARG A 105 0.08 11.95 -12.06
N ARG A 106 0.82 11.29 -12.96
CA ARG A 106 0.35 10.04 -13.57
C ARG A 106 0.10 8.94 -12.55
N ARG A 107 0.95 8.81 -11.53
CA ARG A 107 0.73 7.85 -10.43
C ARG A 107 -0.52 8.18 -9.60
N LEU A 108 -0.81 9.46 -9.37
CA LEU A 108 -2.01 9.90 -8.66
C LEU A 108 -3.28 9.63 -9.48
N GLU A 109 -3.24 9.79 -10.81
CA GLU A 109 -4.33 9.39 -11.70
C GLU A 109 -4.62 7.88 -11.60
N VAL A 110 -3.57 7.06 -11.70
CA VAL A 110 -3.72 5.59 -11.59
C VAL A 110 -4.27 5.19 -10.22
N TYR A 111 -3.83 5.85 -9.14
CA TYR A 111 -4.40 5.64 -7.80
C TYR A 111 -5.90 5.95 -7.77
N ALA A 112 -6.32 7.09 -8.34
CA ALA A 112 -7.73 7.48 -8.39
C ALA A 112 -8.58 6.50 -9.21
N GLU A 113 -8.03 5.93 -10.28
CA GLU A 113 -8.74 4.96 -11.13
C GLU A 113 -8.84 3.57 -10.50
N GLN A 114 -7.76 3.08 -9.88
CA GLN A 114 -7.64 1.67 -9.49
C GLN A 114 -7.78 1.44 -7.99
N THR A 115 -7.27 2.36 -7.16
CA THR A 115 -7.16 2.18 -5.72
C THR A 115 -8.26 2.91 -4.95
N ALA A 116 -8.65 4.12 -5.35
CA ALA A 116 -9.76 4.84 -4.70
C ALA A 116 -11.10 4.05 -4.66
N PRO A 117 -11.46 3.21 -5.65
CA PRO A 117 -12.64 2.35 -5.54
C PRO A 117 -12.61 1.37 -4.37
N LEU A 118 -11.43 1.00 -3.85
CA LEU A 118 -11.30 0.10 -2.70
C LEU A 118 -11.82 0.76 -1.42
N THR A 119 -11.81 2.09 -1.33
CA THR A 119 -12.36 2.85 -0.19
C THR A 119 -13.83 2.50 0.02
N ALA A 120 -14.64 2.52 -1.05
CA ALA A 120 -16.07 2.18 -0.97
C ALA A 120 -16.27 0.73 -0.48
N LEU A 121 -15.48 -0.20 -1.01
CA LEU A 121 -15.53 -1.61 -0.62
C LEU A 121 -15.20 -1.80 0.88
N TYR A 122 -14.16 -1.15 1.38
CA TYR A 122 -13.78 -1.28 2.80
C TYR A 122 -14.75 -0.53 3.73
N ALA A 123 -15.40 0.53 3.25
CA ALA A 123 -16.47 1.20 3.95
C ALA A 123 -17.70 0.29 4.10
N GLU A 124 -18.12 -0.38 3.03
CA GLU A 124 -19.21 -1.37 3.07
C GLU A 124 -18.94 -2.52 4.03
N ARG A 125 -17.66 -2.90 4.17
CA ARG A 125 -17.20 -3.93 5.13
C ARG A 125 -17.10 -3.41 6.57
N ASN A 126 -17.34 -2.13 6.82
CA ASN A 126 -17.22 -1.47 8.14
C ASN A 126 -15.81 -1.56 8.76
N VAL A 127 -14.77 -1.69 7.93
CA VAL A 127 -13.36 -1.72 8.39
C VAL A 127 -12.57 -0.51 7.95
N LEU A 128 -13.10 0.32 7.04
CA LEU A 128 -12.46 1.57 6.63
C LEU A 128 -12.40 2.57 7.79
N VAL A 129 -11.24 3.19 7.93
CA VAL A 129 -11.01 4.34 8.79
C VAL A 129 -10.24 5.38 7.99
N GLN A 130 -10.76 6.60 7.97
CA GLN A 130 -10.10 7.72 7.33
C GLN A 130 -9.36 8.56 8.37
N VAL A 131 -8.12 8.93 8.05
CA VAL A 131 -7.26 9.74 8.90
C VAL A 131 -6.69 10.89 8.08
N ASP A 132 -6.79 12.11 8.61
CA ASP A 132 -6.13 13.26 8.01
C ASP A 132 -4.60 13.06 8.03
N GLY A 133 -3.98 13.05 6.84
CA GLY A 133 -2.53 12.91 6.67
C GLY A 133 -1.79 14.25 6.51
N MET A 134 -2.48 15.37 6.70
CA MET A 134 -1.90 16.72 6.71
C MET A 134 -1.26 17.05 8.06
N GLY A 135 -0.16 17.81 8.03
CA GLY A 135 0.58 18.24 9.23
C GLY A 135 1.86 17.46 9.49
N ALA A 136 2.36 17.55 10.73
CA ALA A 136 3.60 16.91 11.15
C ALA A 136 3.42 15.40 11.33
N VAL A 137 4.52 14.64 11.22
CA VAL A 137 4.52 13.18 11.35
C VAL A 137 3.99 12.76 12.72
N GLU A 138 4.35 13.50 13.76
CA GLU A 138 3.92 13.25 15.14
C GLU A 138 2.40 13.41 15.29
N ASP A 139 1.82 14.43 14.66
CA ASP A 139 0.38 14.69 14.71
C ASP A 139 -0.41 13.61 13.96
N VAL A 140 0.08 13.21 12.78
CA VAL A 140 -0.54 12.14 11.99
C VAL A 140 -0.41 10.79 12.71
N THR A 141 0.74 10.53 13.34
CA THR A 141 0.96 9.32 14.16
C THR A 141 -0.02 9.26 15.33
N ALA A 142 -0.23 10.37 16.04
CA ALA A 142 -1.19 10.42 17.13
C ALA A 142 -2.63 10.09 16.66
N ARG A 143 -3.05 10.65 15.53
CA ARG A 143 -4.36 10.35 14.92
C ARG A 143 -4.49 8.89 14.51
N LEU A 144 -3.43 8.31 13.94
CA LEU A 144 -3.39 6.89 13.57
C LEU A 144 -3.57 5.98 14.78
N LEU A 145 -2.85 6.24 15.88
CA LEU A 145 -2.96 5.44 17.10
C LEU A 145 -4.36 5.57 17.73
N GLU A 146 -4.92 6.78 17.76
CA GLU A 146 -6.27 7.03 18.28
C GLU A 146 -7.32 6.17 17.55
N VAL A 147 -7.29 6.13 16.22
CA VAL A 147 -8.28 5.38 15.46
C VAL A 147 -8.07 3.86 15.48
N LEU A 148 -6.83 3.42 15.69
CA LEU A 148 -6.50 2.01 15.87
C LEU A 148 -6.78 1.52 17.30
N GLY A 149 -7.04 2.43 18.25
CA GLY A 149 -7.27 2.11 19.65
C GLY A 149 -6.02 1.67 20.39
N ALA A 150 -4.86 2.21 20.00
CA ALA A 150 -3.52 1.89 20.52
C ALA A 150 -2.97 2.99 21.43
#